data_AF-A0A6M1YJT3-F1
#
_entry.id   AF-A0A6M1YJT3-F1
#
_cell.length_a   1.000
_cell.length_b   1.000
_cell.length_c   1.000
_cell.angle_alpha   90.00
_cell.angle_beta   90.00
_cell.angle_gamma   90.00
#
_symmetry.space_group_name_H-M   'P 1'
#
loop_
_entity.id
_entity.type
_entity.pdbx_description
1 polymer ?
#
loop_
_entity_poly.entity_id
_entity_poly.type
_entity_poly.pdbx_seq_one_letter_code
_entity_poly.pdbx_strand_id
1 'polypeptide(L)'
;MEEITKQILISIFANYVTKIPLINLFKKAFQKKPKLENDLKAAKTSVDFERVFQETIGVIDAVAGSGVIEVDRSSLDALRNIRFDHQNGKVVIASSTLSAPLLQTGGSGQGQTDIVDSTLTSQGTKITIPCKAKITIKGDAQLKQN
;
A
#
# COMPACT_ATOMS: atom_id res chain seq x y z
N MET A 1 18.77 -11.75 1.95
CA MET A 1 18.52 -10.93 0.74
C MET A 1 19.88 -10.59 0.18
N GLU A 2 20.25 -11.17 -0.95
CA GLU A 2 21.59 -11.02 -1.53
C GLU A 2 21.89 -9.56 -1.90
N GLU A 3 23.17 -9.19 -1.79
CA GLU A 3 23.75 -7.89 -2.14
C GLU A 3 23.34 -7.41 -3.55
N ILE A 4 23.29 -8.36 -4.49
CA ILE A 4 22.92 -8.13 -5.90
C ILE A 4 21.44 -7.76 -6.04
N THR A 5 20.54 -8.40 -5.28
CA THR A 5 19.11 -8.09 -5.29
C THR A 5 18.85 -6.67 -4.79
N LYS A 6 19.63 -6.22 -3.80
CA LYS A 6 19.58 -4.83 -3.32
C LYS A 6 20.05 -3.85 -4.40
N GLN A 7 21.15 -4.12 -5.09
CA GLN A 7 21.69 -3.20 -6.10
C GLN A 7 20.77 -3.05 -7.32
N ILE A 8 20.14 -4.14 -7.78
CA ILE A 8 19.18 -4.11 -8.90
C ILE A 8 17.89 -3.40 -8.51
N LEU A 9 17.38 -3.63 -7.30
CA LEU A 9 16.27 -2.85 -6.76
C LEU A 9 16.64 -1.37 -6.68
N ILE A 10 17.81 -1.02 -6.15
CA ILE A 10 18.23 0.38 -6.00
C ILE A 10 18.40 1.08 -7.35
N SER A 11 18.93 0.43 -8.39
CA SER A 11 19.17 1.05 -9.70
C SER A 11 17.89 1.26 -10.52
N ILE A 12 16.95 0.31 -10.48
CA ILE A 12 15.61 0.47 -11.09
C ILE A 12 14.80 1.51 -10.29
N PHE A 13 14.96 1.56 -8.97
CA PHE A 13 14.30 2.54 -8.11
C PHE A 13 14.86 3.96 -8.23
N ALA A 14 16.17 4.13 -8.44
CA ALA A 14 16.82 5.43 -8.51
C ALA A 14 16.33 6.27 -9.70
N ASN A 15 15.87 5.62 -10.78
CA ASN A 15 15.30 6.30 -11.94
C ASN A 15 13.79 6.62 -11.82
N TYR A 16 13.06 6.00 -10.89
CA TYR A 16 11.60 6.13 -10.81
C TYR A 16 11.07 6.71 -9.50
N VAL A 17 11.80 6.62 -8.39
CA VAL A 17 11.29 7.02 -7.08
C VAL A 17 12.40 7.62 -6.23
N THR A 18 12.62 8.92 -6.38
CA THR A 18 13.25 9.71 -5.34
C THR A 18 12.32 9.74 -4.11
N LYS A 19 12.72 8.98 -3.08
CA LYS A 19 12.27 9.00 -1.66
C LYS A 19 10.92 8.35 -1.31
N ILE A 20 10.83 7.01 -1.28
CA ILE A 20 9.88 6.26 -0.40
C ILE A 20 10.53 4.95 0.08
N PRO A 21 10.36 4.50 1.35
CA PRO A 21 10.79 3.19 1.84
C PRO A 21 9.87 2.06 1.33
N LEU A 22 9.86 1.86 0.01
CA LEU A 22 9.09 0.83 -0.70
C LEU A 22 9.49 -0.62 -0.34
N ILE A 23 10.66 -0.82 0.27
CA ILE A 23 11.15 -2.14 0.72
C ILE A 23 10.15 -2.87 1.64
N ASN A 24 9.41 -2.14 2.49
CA ASN A 24 8.44 -2.77 3.38
C ASN A 24 7.15 -3.19 2.66
N LEU A 25 6.79 -2.48 1.59
CA LEU A 25 5.66 -2.83 0.71
C LEU A 25 5.95 -4.15 -0.02
N PHE A 26 7.12 -4.23 -0.65
CA PHE A 26 7.57 -5.44 -1.36
C PHE A 26 7.73 -6.62 -0.41
N LYS A 27 8.31 -6.43 0.79
CA LYS A 27 8.39 -7.50 1.80
C LYS A 27 7.01 -8.05 2.19
N LYS A 28 6.01 -7.20 2.44
CA LYS A 28 4.65 -7.66 2.77
C LYS A 28 3.96 -8.33 1.58
N ALA A 29 4.14 -7.79 0.37
CA ALA A 29 3.61 -8.39 -0.85
C ALA A 29 4.21 -9.78 -1.11
N PHE A 30 5.51 -9.96 -0.89
CA PHE A 30 6.20 -11.24 -1.02
C PHE A 30 5.83 -12.23 0.07
N GLN A 31 5.58 -11.77 1.30
CA GLN A 31 5.01 -12.63 2.36
C GLN A 31 3.62 -13.15 2.00
N LYS A 32 2.77 -12.32 1.38
CA LYS A 32 1.40 -12.70 0.97
C LYS A 32 1.35 -13.49 -0.33
N LYS A 33 2.26 -13.22 -1.26
CA LYS A 33 2.40 -13.93 -2.54
C LYS A 33 3.88 -14.27 -2.77
N PRO A 34 4.37 -15.38 -2.21
CA PRO A 34 5.77 -15.81 -2.35
C PRO A 34 6.20 -16.01 -3.81
N LYS A 35 5.24 -16.30 -4.69
CA LYS A 35 5.46 -16.39 -6.13
C LYS A 35 6.01 -15.09 -6.73
N LEU A 36 5.61 -13.91 -6.22
CA LEU A 36 6.14 -12.62 -6.70
C LEU A 36 7.62 -12.45 -6.34
N GLU A 37 8.07 -13.00 -5.22
CA GLU A 37 9.49 -13.00 -4.86
C GLU A 37 10.29 -13.91 -5.79
N ASN A 38 9.74 -15.08 -6.13
CA ASN A 38 10.35 -16.01 -7.06
C ASN A 38 10.38 -15.44 -8.49
N ASP A 39 9.31 -14.79 -8.91
CA ASP A 39 9.22 -14.12 -10.21
C ASP A 39 10.18 -12.91 -10.27
N LEU A 40 10.37 -12.18 -9.15
CA LEU A 40 11.40 -11.13 -9.07
C LEU A 40 12.81 -11.70 -9.18
N LYS A 41 13.10 -12.81 -8.48
CA LYS A 41 14.41 -13.48 -8.53
C LYS A 41 14.70 -14.09 -9.90
N ALA A 42 13.67 -14.51 -10.62
CA ALA A 42 13.78 -15.07 -11.97
C ALA A 42 13.75 -14.00 -13.06
N ALA A 43 13.46 -12.74 -12.74
CA ALA A 43 13.40 -11.64 -13.70
C ALA A 43 14.78 -11.35 -14.30
N LYS A 44 14.87 -11.37 -15.63
CA LYS A 44 16.12 -11.09 -16.37
C LYS A 44 16.02 -9.86 -17.26
N THR A 45 14.81 -9.38 -17.50
CA THR A 45 14.54 -8.26 -18.41
C THR A 45 13.78 -7.16 -17.69
N SER A 46 13.87 -5.92 -18.17
CA SER A 46 13.09 -4.78 -17.66
C SER A 46 11.58 -5.06 -17.67
N VAL A 47 11.08 -5.80 -18.67
CA VAL A 47 9.68 -6.21 -18.78
C VAL A 47 9.29 -7.19 -17.67
N ASP A 48 10.17 -8.11 -17.28
CA ASP A 48 9.92 -9.01 -16.15
C ASP A 48 9.86 -8.26 -14.82
N PHE A 49 10.78 -7.31 -14.63
CA PHE A 49 10.77 -6.44 -13.45
C PHE A 49 9.52 -5.59 -13.40
N GLU A 50 9.13 -4.97 -14.51
CA GLU A 50 7.92 -4.17 -14.61
C GLU A 50 6.66 -5.01 -14.39
N ARG A 51 6.59 -6.24 -14.89
CA ARG A 51 5.48 -7.17 -14.61
C ARG A 51 5.35 -7.48 -13.12
N VAL A 52 6.45 -7.81 -12.45
CA VAL A 52 6.45 -8.09 -11.00
C VAL A 52 6.12 -6.83 -10.21
N PHE A 53 6.63 -5.68 -10.65
CA PHE A 53 6.33 -4.37 -10.08
C PHE A 53 4.84 -4.03 -10.22
N GLN A 54 4.25 -4.19 -11.41
CA GLN A 54 2.83 -3.96 -11.68
C GLN A 54 1.93 -4.96 -10.96
N GLU A 55 2.35 -6.21 -10.74
CA GLU A 55 1.58 -7.15 -9.90
C GLU A 55 1.70 -6.80 -8.41
N THR A 56 2.85 -6.28 -7.98
CA THR A 56 3.09 -5.88 -6.59
C THR A 56 2.37 -4.58 -6.24
N ILE A 57 2.35 -3.61 -7.16
CA ILE A 57 1.63 -2.33 -7.04
C ILE A 57 0.17 -2.50 -7.44
N GLY A 58 -0.14 -3.52 -8.22
CA GLY A 58 -1.50 -3.91 -8.54
C GLY A 58 -2.31 -4.21 -7.28
N VAL A 59 -1.68 -4.66 -6.19
CA VAL A 59 -2.36 -4.87 -4.91
C VAL A 59 -1.50 -4.38 -3.74
N ILE A 60 -1.85 -3.22 -3.19
CA ILE A 60 -1.34 -2.77 -1.89
C ILE A 60 -2.19 -3.43 -0.80
N ASP A 61 -1.58 -4.26 0.05
CA ASP A 61 -2.27 -4.89 1.17
C ASP A 61 -1.42 -4.80 2.43
N ALA A 62 -1.75 -3.85 3.30
CA ALA A 62 -0.99 -3.48 4.48
C ALA A 62 -1.77 -3.78 5.76
N VAL A 63 -1.19 -4.62 6.60
CA VAL A 63 -1.78 -5.08 7.87
C VAL A 63 -0.96 -4.55 9.05
N ALA A 64 -1.62 -3.93 10.03
CA ALA A 64 -0.95 -3.30 11.18
C ALA A 64 -0.59 -4.29 12.30
N GLY A 65 -1.27 -5.43 12.43
CA GLY A 65 -1.04 -6.35 13.53
C GLY A 65 -1.45 -5.73 14.86
N SER A 66 -0.46 -5.44 15.70
CA SER A 66 -0.61 -4.62 16.92
C SER A 66 0.20 -3.31 16.85
N GLY A 67 0.85 -3.05 15.71
CA GLY A 67 1.71 -1.89 15.48
C GLY A 67 0.98 -0.73 14.81
N VAL A 68 1.75 0.23 14.28
CA VAL A 68 1.23 1.42 13.59
C VAL A 68 1.70 1.43 12.14
N ILE A 69 0.77 1.69 11.22
CA ILE A 69 1.04 2.02 9.82
C ILE A 69 0.74 3.50 9.62
N GLU A 70 1.70 4.26 9.11
CA GLU A 70 1.51 5.67 8.77
C GLU A 70 1.72 5.88 7.27
N VAL A 71 0.76 6.58 6.65
CA VAL A 71 0.75 6.99 5.25
C VAL A 71 0.56 8.49 5.27
N ASP A 72 1.67 9.24 5.23
CA ASP A 72 1.68 10.71 5.35
C ASP A 72 2.19 11.36 4.06
N ARG A 73 1.49 12.39 3.58
CA ARG A 73 1.87 13.21 2.41
C ARG A 73 2.31 12.40 1.20
N SER A 74 1.58 11.30 0.93
CA SER A 74 1.93 10.34 -0.10
C SER A 74 0.83 10.21 -1.15
N SER A 75 1.22 9.86 -2.37
CA SER A 75 0.30 9.45 -3.43
C SER A 75 0.50 7.96 -3.69
N LEU A 76 -0.54 7.16 -3.44
CA LEU A 76 -0.54 5.72 -3.72
C LEU A 76 -1.56 5.45 -4.83
N ASP A 77 -1.08 4.92 -5.95
CA ASP A 77 -1.92 4.46 -7.06
C ASP A 77 -1.68 2.97 -7.27
N ALA A 78 -2.75 2.18 -7.24
CA ALA A 78 -2.70 0.74 -7.40
C ALA A 78 -3.61 0.29 -8.55
N LEU A 79 -3.11 -0.58 -9.42
CA LEU A 79 -3.87 -1.02 -10.59
C LEU A 79 -5.09 -1.89 -10.29
N ARG A 80 -5.22 -2.47 -9.10
CA ARG A 80 -6.37 -3.32 -8.74
C ARG A 80 -6.93 -3.03 -7.36
N ASN A 81 -6.11 -3.00 -6.32
CA ASN A 81 -6.60 -2.88 -4.95
C ASN A 81 -5.63 -2.16 -4.01
N ILE A 82 -6.18 -1.34 -3.11
CA ILE A 82 -5.52 -0.88 -1.88
C ILE A 82 -6.32 -1.39 -0.68
N ARG A 83 -5.68 -2.09 0.25
CA ARG A 83 -6.25 -2.51 1.53
C ARG A 83 -5.35 -2.10 2.69
N PHE A 84 -5.92 -1.41 3.66
CA PHE A 84 -5.29 -1.14 4.96
C PHE A 84 -6.12 -1.75 6.09
N ASP A 85 -5.63 -2.84 6.69
CA ASP A 85 -6.28 -3.57 7.79
C ASP A 85 -5.60 -3.23 9.13
N HIS A 86 -6.34 -2.62 10.05
CA HIS A 86 -5.78 -2.21 11.34
C HIS A 86 -5.59 -3.37 12.34
N GLN A 87 -6.25 -4.53 12.17
CA GLN A 87 -6.22 -5.62 13.17
C GLN A 87 -6.41 -5.12 14.61
N ASN A 88 -5.43 -5.30 15.49
CA ASN A 88 -5.43 -4.75 16.85
C ASN A 88 -4.53 -3.51 16.99
N GLY A 89 -3.96 -3.04 15.89
CA GLY A 89 -3.05 -1.92 15.80
C GLY A 89 -3.73 -0.67 15.26
N LYS A 90 -2.93 0.22 14.69
CA LYS A 90 -3.39 1.51 14.17
C LYS A 90 -2.95 1.75 12.73
N VAL A 91 -3.84 2.29 11.91
CA VAL A 91 -3.51 2.85 10.59
C VAL A 91 -3.81 4.35 10.62
N VAL A 92 -2.88 5.16 10.14
CA VAL A 92 -3.05 6.61 9.96
C VAL A 92 -2.77 6.95 8.51
N ILE A 93 -3.77 7.51 7.83
CA ILE A 93 -3.65 8.04 6.47
C ILE A 93 -3.87 9.54 6.58
N ALA A 94 -2.82 10.32 6.36
CA ALA A 94 -2.81 11.77 6.55
C ALA A 94 -2.31 12.48 5.29
N SER A 95 -2.99 13.55 4.88
CA SER A 95 -2.58 14.42 3.78
C SER A 95 -2.21 13.66 2.50
N SER A 96 -2.90 12.55 2.21
CA SER A 96 -2.52 11.59 1.17
C SER A 96 -3.60 11.43 0.11
N THR A 97 -3.17 11.04 -1.09
CA THR A 97 -4.06 10.69 -2.20
C THR A 97 -3.93 9.20 -2.49
N LEU A 98 -5.04 8.47 -2.34
CA LEU A 98 -5.12 7.04 -2.61
C LEU A 98 -6.02 6.81 -3.82
N SER A 99 -5.54 6.04 -4.80
CA SER A 99 -6.26 5.68 -6.02
C SER A 99 -6.13 4.18 -6.25
N ALA A 100 -7.25 3.48 -6.35
CA ALA A 100 -7.27 2.08 -6.75
C ALA A 100 -8.67 1.68 -7.20
N PRO A 101 -8.83 0.78 -8.18
CA PRO A 101 -10.15 0.26 -8.54
C PRO A 101 -10.97 -0.24 -7.35
N LEU A 102 -10.31 -0.93 -6.42
CA LEU A 102 -10.89 -1.31 -5.14
C LEU A 102 -10.07 -0.67 -4.02
N LEU A 103 -10.73 0.04 -3.11
CA LEU A 103 -10.05 0.69 -1.99
C LEU A 103 -10.75 0.31 -0.68
N GLN A 104 -10.00 -0.30 0.23
CA GLN A 104 -10.47 -0.68 1.55
C GLN A 104 -9.59 -0.08 2.65
N THR A 105 -10.23 0.54 3.64
CA THR A 105 -9.59 1.02 4.87
C THR A 105 -10.38 0.56 6.08
N GLY A 106 -9.69 0.29 7.19
CA GLY A 106 -10.30 -0.42 8.31
C GLY A 106 -10.22 -1.92 8.12
N GLY A 107 -10.63 -2.70 9.11
CA GLY A 107 -10.38 -4.13 9.05
C GLY A 107 -10.89 -4.89 10.24
N SER A 108 -10.22 -5.99 10.53
CA SER A 108 -10.61 -6.90 11.61
C SER A 108 -10.07 -6.44 12.96
N GLY A 109 -10.53 -7.03 14.06
CA GLY A 109 -9.93 -6.82 15.39
C GLY A 109 -10.42 -5.56 16.10
N GLN A 110 -9.71 -5.12 17.15
CA GLN A 110 -10.11 -3.99 18.01
C GLN A 110 -9.35 -2.69 17.69
N GLY A 111 -8.63 -2.67 16.57
CA GLY A 111 -7.75 -1.59 16.16
C GLY A 111 -8.50 -0.36 15.66
N GLN A 112 -7.73 0.56 15.08
CA GLN A 112 -8.25 1.83 14.60
C GLN A 112 -7.59 2.27 13.29
N THR A 113 -8.39 2.78 12.37
CA THR A 113 -7.91 3.53 11.19
C THR A 113 -8.36 4.98 11.29
N ASP A 114 -7.43 5.91 11.20
CA ASP A 114 -7.69 7.35 11.09
C ASP A 114 -7.34 7.83 9.68
N ILE A 115 -8.28 8.50 9.01
CA ILE A 115 -8.08 9.11 7.69
C ILE A 115 -8.31 10.61 7.83
N VAL A 116 -7.27 11.41 7.60
CA VAL A 116 -7.23 12.85 7.86
C VAL A 116 -6.75 13.56 6.61
N ASP A 117 -7.42 14.65 6.23
CA ASP A 117 -6.96 15.54 5.16
C ASP A 117 -6.61 14.80 3.84
N SER A 118 -7.35 13.75 3.49
CA SER A 118 -6.95 12.81 2.43
C SER A 118 -8.03 12.64 1.36
N THR A 119 -7.61 12.24 0.17
CA THR A 119 -8.49 11.90 -0.95
C THR A 119 -8.38 10.42 -1.28
N LEU A 120 -9.51 9.72 -1.33
CA LEU A 120 -9.59 8.29 -1.64
C LEU A 120 -10.49 8.10 -2.86
N THR A 121 -9.93 7.53 -3.93
CA THR A 121 -10.60 7.36 -5.22
C THR A 121 -10.64 5.88 -5.59
N SER A 122 -11.84 5.36 -5.88
CA SER A 122 -12.09 4.06 -6.54
C SER A 122 -13.03 4.24 -7.72
N GLN A 123 -13.30 3.18 -8.50
CA GLN A 123 -14.04 3.23 -9.77
C GLN A 123 -15.35 4.05 -9.69
N GLY A 124 -15.26 5.35 -9.98
CA GLY A 124 -16.39 6.30 -9.92
C GLY A 124 -16.72 6.86 -8.54
N THR A 125 -16.07 6.40 -7.46
CA THR A 125 -16.28 6.92 -6.09
C THR A 125 -15.08 7.75 -5.64
N LYS A 126 -15.32 9.01 -5.25
CA LYS A 126 -14.30 9.87 -4.64
C LYS A 126 -14.75 10.34 -3.26
N ILE A 127 -13.96 10.01 -2.24
CA ILE A 127 -14.12 10.52 -0.88
C ILE A 127 -13.01 11.53 -0.66
N THR A 128 -13.38 12.78 -0.42
CA THR A 128 -12.41 13.83 -0.04
C THR A 128 -12.71 14.26 1.38
N ILE A 129 -11.69 14.19 2.22
CA ILE A 129 -11.75 14.59 3.62
C ILE A 129 -10.91 15.86 3.71
N PRO A 130 -11.51 17.06 3.62
CA PRO A 130 -10.74 18.30 3.60
C PRO A 130 -10.25 18.69 5.00
N CYS A 131 -9.09 19.34 5.07
CA CYS A 131 -8.59 20.19 6.16
C CYS A 131 -9.17 19.92 7.56
N LYS A 132 -8.40 19.23 8.41
CA LYS A 132 -8.72 18.89 9.82
C LYS A 132 -9.94 17.98 10.04
N ALA A 133 -10.72 17.66 9.01
CA ALA A 133 -11.72 16.60 9.11
C ALA A 133 -11.04 15.23 9.23
N LYS A 134 -11.69 14.32 9.95
CA LYS A 134 -11.18 12.96 10.17
C LYS A 134 -12.30 11.93 10.10
N ILE A 135 -12.05 10.85 9.39
CA ILE A 135 -12.80 9.60 9.52
C ILE A 135 -12.03 8.69 10.45
N THR A 136 -12.68 8.20 11.50
CA THR A 136 -12.13 7.18 12.40
C THR A 136 -12.96 5.91 12.28
N ILE A 137 -12.30 4.80 11.94
CA ILE A 137 -12.88 3.47 11.83
C ILE A 137 -12.28 2.64 12.96
N LYS A 138 -13.12 1.95 13.75
CA LYS A 138 -12.69 1.15 14.91
C LYS A 138 -13.35 -0.21 14.91
N GLY A 139 -12.73 -1.16 15.61
CA GLY A 139 -13.26 -2.51 15.71
C GLY A 139 -13.29 -3.16 14.32
N ASP A 140 -14.22 -4.08 14.11
CA ASP A 140 -14.34 -4.87 12.88
C ASP A 140 -14.94 -4.10 11.68
N ALA A 141 -15.06 -2.77 11.81
CA ALA A 141 -15.63 -1.90 10.78
C ALA A 141 -14.63 -1.65 9.64
N GLN A 142 -15.17 -1.50 8.44
CA GLN A 142 -14.41 -1.23 7.23
C GLN A 142 -15.15 -0.26 6.31
N LEU A 143 -14.38 0.61 5.67
CA LEU A 143 -14.81 1.43 4.55
C LEU A 143 -14.26 0.78 3.28
N LYS A 144 -15.16 0.34 2.39
CA LYS A 144 -14.81 -0.27 1.11
C LYS A 144 -15.45 0.54 -0.03
N GLN A 145 -14.62 0.99 -0.95
CA GLN A 145 -15.00 1.63 -2.20
C GLN A 145 -14.70 0.63 -3.34
N ASN A 146 -15.69 0.36 -4.19
CA ASN A 146 -15.56 -0.52 -5.36
C ASN A 146 -15.52 0.27 -6.66
#